data_AF-A0AA44Y8K1-F1
#
_entry.id   AF-A0AA44Y8K1-F1
#
_cell.length_a   1.000
_cell.length_b   1.000
_cell.length_c   1.000
_cell.angle_alpha   90.00
_cell.angle_beta   90.00
_cell.angle_gamma   90.00
#
_symmetry.space_group_name_H-M   'P 1'
#
loop_
_entity.id
_entity.type
_entity.pdbx_description
1 polymer ?
#
loop_
_entity_poly.entity_id
_entity_poly.type
_entity_poly.pdbx_seq_one_letter_code
_entity_poly.pdbx_strand_id
1 'polypeptide(L)' 'MWFSESWKQHNLAQVNCLSQQTKQKLSQDNLFPSLLSLLDVTTQVINPQLDMLHSCAHVN' A
#
# COMPACT_ATOMS: atom_id res chain seq x y z
N MET A 1 -6.00 -2.63 -7.68
CA MET A 1 -5.88 -3.89 -6.92
C MET A 1 -7.27 -4.37 -6.53
N TRP A 2 -7.50 -5.68 -6.49
CA TRP A 2 -8.76 -6.24 -5.99
C TRP A 2 -8.54 -6.80 -4.59
N PHE A 3 -9.51 -6.58 -3.69
CA PHE A 3 -9.51 -7.08 -2.32
C PHE A 3 -10.88 -7.70 -2.02
N SER A 4 -10.91 -8.82 -1.30
CA SER A 4 -12.17 -9.38 -0.81
C SER A 4 -12.82 -8.45 0.21
N GLU A 5 -14.14 -8.57 0.39
CA GLU A 5 -14.87 -7.73 1.34
C GLU A 5 -14.37 -7.93 2.78
N SER A 6 -14.14 -9.19 3.17
CA SER A 6 -13.57 -9.50 4.49
C SER A 6 -12.20 -8.88 4.70
N TRP A 7 -11.35 -8.85 3.67
CA TRP A 7 -10.02 -8.27 3.80
C TRP A 7 -10.08 -6.74 3.95
N LYS A 8 -10.96 -6.08 3.18
CA LYS A 8 -11.18 -4.62 3.30
C LYS A 8 -11.63 -4.24 4.70
N GLN A 9 -12.56 -4.99 5.29
CA GLN A 9 -13.09 -4.71 6.63
C GLN A 9 -11.99 -4.72 7.72
N HIS A 10 -10.98 -5.58 7.58
CA HIS A 10 -9.87 -5.66 8.54
C HIS A 10 -8.70 -4.72 8.22
N ASN A 11 -8.62 -4.19 6.99
CA ASN A 11 -7.49 -3.39 6.50
C ASN A 11 -7.96 -2.06 5.86
N LEU A 12 -8.98 -1.44 6.46
CA LEU A 12 -9.62 -0.24 5.91
C LEU A 12 -8.61 0.90 5.69
N ALA A 13 -7.63 1.07 6.59
CA ALA A 13 -6.61 2.10 6.48
C ALA A 13 -5.75 1.92 5.21
N GLN A 14 -5.26 0.70 4.97
CA GLN A 14 -4.45 0.35 3.80
C GLN A 14 -5.26 0.49 2.52
N VAL A 15 -6.52 0.03 2.51
CA VAL A 15 -7.41 0.16 1.34
C VAL A 15 -7.70 1.61 1.01
N ASN A 16 -8.00 2.43 2.02
CA ASN A 16 -8.26 3.86 1.84
C ASN A 16 -7.02 4.58 1.31
N CYS A 17 -5.86 4.25 1.87
CA CYS A 17 -4.57 4.73 1.40
C CYS A 17 -4.36 4.41 -0.09
N LEU A 18 -4.44 3.14 -0.50
CA LEU A 18 -4.27 2.72 -1.89
C LEU A 18 -5.30 3.35 -2.84
N SER A 19 -6.53 3.56 -2.37
CA SER A 19 -7.59 4.24 -3.13
C SER A 19 -7.20 5.68 -3.48
N GLN A 20 -6.56 6.41 -2.54
CA GLN A 20 -6.08 7.78 -2.77
C GLN A 20 -4.92 7.85 -3.78
N GLN A 21 -4.14 6.79 -3.90
CA GLN A 21 -3.00 6.71 -4.83
C GLN A 21 -3.43 6.48 -6.29
N THR A 22 -4.68 6.12 -6.56
CA THR A 22 -5.18 5.80 -7.93
C THR A 22 -5.05 6.93 -8.95
N LYS A 23 -4.92 8.18 -8.49
CA LYS A 23 -4.74 9.37 -9.34
C LYS A 23 -3.29 9.78 -9.52
N GLN A 24 -2.35 9.13 -8.83
CA GLN A 24 -0.93 9.44 -8.90
C GLN A 24 -0.28 8.77 -10.11
N LYS A 25 0.82 9.36 -10.58
CA LYS A 25 1.65 8.75 -11.62
C LYS A 25 2.49 7.64 -10.98
N LEU A 26 2.04 6.41 -11.12
CA LEU A 26 2.67 5.20 -10.59
C LEU A 26 3.14 4.28 -11.72
N SER A 27 4.00 3.33 -11.37
CA SER A 27 4.50 2.29 -12.27
C SER A 27 4.48 0.91 -11.61
N GLN A 28 4.92 -0.12 -12.31
CA GLN A 28 5.04 -1.47 -11.75
C GLN A 28 6.13 -1.56 -10.66
N ASP A 29 7.10 -0.65 -10.66
CA ASP A 29 8.15 -0.62 -9.64
C ASP A 29 7.58 -0.37 -8.24
N ASN A 30 6.39 0.25 -8.16
CA ASN A 30 5.69 0.46 -6.91
C ASN A 30 5.05 -0.81 -6.35
N LEU A 31 4.77 -1.82 -7.17
CA LEU A 31 3.96 -2.97 -6.79
C LEU A 31 4.65 -3.85 -5.73
N PHE A 32 5.92 -4.20 -5.97
CA PHE A 32 6.67 -5.12 -5.11
C PHE A 32 6.82 -4.61 -3.67
N PRO A 33 7.41 -3.41 -3.41
CA PRO A 33 7.55 -2.92 -2.04
C PRO A 33 6.19 -2.71 -1.36
N SER A 34 5.18 -2.24 -2.11
CA SER A 34 3.82 -2.07 -1.55
C SER A 34 3.18 -3.37 -1.12
N LEU A 35 3.37 -4.47 -1.86
CA LEU A 35 2.81 -5.76 -1.50
C LEU A 35 3.45 -6.33 -0.23
N LEU A 36 4.76 -6.11 -0.05
CA LEU A 36 5.45 -6.53 1.17
C LEU A 36 4.91 -5.79 2.39
N SER A 37 4.79 -4.46 2.32
CA SER A 37 4.21 -3.66 3.38
C SER A 37 2.74 -3.99 3.64
N LEU A 38 1.95 -4.29 2.60
CA LEU A 38 0.54 -4.68 2.72
C LEU A 38 0.34 -5.97 3.51
N LEU A 39 1.32 -6.88 3.45
CA LEU A 39 1.33 -8.17 4.13
C LEU A 39 2.13 -8.14 5.44
N ASP A 40 2.49 -6.94 5.93
CA ASP A 40 3.23 -6.73 7.17
C ASP A 40 4.61 -7.42 7.20
N VAL A 41 5.24 -7.57 6.03
CA VAL A 41 6.57 -8.19 5.91
C VAL A 41 7.64 -7.16 6.27
N THR A 42 8.46 -7.45 7.28
CA THR A 42 9.62 -6.62 7.62
C THR A 42 10.87 -7.13 6.89
N THR A 43 11.44 -6.32 6.00
CA THR A 43 12.66 -6.67 5.26
C THR A 43 13.41 -5.43 4.78
N GLN A 44 14.72 -5.58 4.55
CA GLN A 44 15.60 -4.49 4.11
C GLN A 44 15.39 -4.09 2.64
N VAL A 45 14.69 -4.91 1.85
CA VAL A 45 14.49 -4.68 0.42
C VAL A 45 13.28 -3.79 0.10
N ILE A 46 12.52 -3.36 1.11
CA ILE A 46 11.43 -2.40 0.91
C ILE A 46 12.06 -1.03 0.65
N ASN A 47 11.86 -0.50 -0.55
CA ASN A 47 12.19 0.88 -0.88
C ASN A 47 10.99 1.79 -0.52
N PRO A 48 11.08 2.65 0.52
CA PRO A 48 9.96 3.48 0.95
C PRO A 48 9.47 4.48 -0.09
N GLN A 49 10.34 4.88 -1.04
CA GLN A 49 9.98 5.80 -2.12
C GLN A 49 9.08 5.16 -3.19
N LEU A 50 9.10 3.83 -3.28
CA LEU A 50 8.27 3.05 -4.21
C LEU A 50 7.08 2.40 -3.51
N ASP A 51 7.05 2.37 -2.18
CA ASP A 51 5.93 1.86 -1.39
C ASP A 51 4.73 2.84 -1.39
N MET A 52 3.65 2.43 -2.03
CA MET A 52 2.38 3.17 -2.11
C MET A 52 1.72 3.33 -0.73
N LEU A 53 1.98 2.42 0.21
CA LEU A 53 1.47 2.50 1.59
C LEU A 53 2.29 3.46 2.44
N HIS A 54 3.59 3.56 2.18
CA HIS A 54 4.48 4.51 2.86
C HIS A 54 4.18 5.97 2.49
N SER A 55 3.63 6.17 1.29
CA SER A 55 3.26 7.50 0.77
C SER A 55 1.96 8.05 1.35
N CYS A 56 1.28 7.30 2.22
CA CYS A 56 0.04 7.74 2.84
C CYS A 56 0.32 8.54 4.10
N ALA A 57 -0.38 9.67 4.22
CA ALA A 57 -0.30 10.49 5.42
C ALA A 57 -0.64 9.59 6.62
N HIS A 58 0.28 9.49 7.58
CA HIS A 58 -0.05 9.02 8.91
C HIS A 58 -1.26 9.85 9.37
N VAL A 59 -2.43 9.21 9.38
CA VAL A 59 -3.55 9.73 10.15
C VAL A 59 -3.10 9.59 11.59
N ASN A 60 -2.79 10.72 12.23
CA ASN A 60 -2.64 10.79 13.68
C ASN A 60 -3.88 10.22 14.37
#